data_AF-A0A170QMC8-F1
#
_entry.id   AF-A0A170QMC8-F1
#
_cell.length_a   1.000
_cell.length_b   1.000
_cell.length_c   1.000
_cell.angle_alpha   90.00
_cell.angle_beta   90.00
_cell.angle_gamma   90.00
#
_symmetry.space_group_name_H-M   'P 1'
#
loop_
_entity.id
_entity.type
_entity.pdbx_description
1 polymer ?
#
loop_
_entity_poly.entity_id
_entity_poly.type
_entity_poly.pdbx_seq_one_letter_code
_entity_poly.pdbx_strand_id
1 'polypeptide(L)'
;YSLDEYFAAKAVFLMHRSVLQEIRSIKSPSGQYLWYPGLNTGSPDTLMGIPVYQTSDMPALSSILQSSDIPKPAIVLADFKNAYKIIENRDIRILRDPFTDKPFVTFYTTKRVGGGVINSNAMRILQINNTEKSD
;
A
#
# COMPACT_ATOMS: atom_id res chain seq x y z
N TYR A 1 9.34 12.59 -9.96
CA TYR A 1 9.66 13.67 -9.01
C TYR A 1 8.54 14.71 -8.95
N SER A 2 7.30 14.29 -8.66
CA SER A 2 6.12 15.19 -8.60
C SER A 2 5.65 15.50 -7.17
N LEU A 3 6.35 14.95 -6.18
CA LEU A 3 6.13 15.22 -4.77
C LEU A 3 7.06 16.36 -4.34
N ASP A 4 6.55 17.27 -3.52
CA ASP A 4 7.34 18.39 -2.98
C ASP A 4 8.50 17.87 -2.14
N GLU A 5 9.63 18.58 -2.18
CA GLU A 5 10.90 18.18 -1.57
C GLU A 5 10.76 17.97 -0.06
N TYR A 6 9.95 18.83 0.59
CA TYR A 6 9.65 18.72 2.02
C TYR A 6 9.05 17.37 2.40
N PHE A 7 8.14 16.83 1.58
CA PHE A 7 7.53 15.52 1.82
C PHE A 7 8.38 14.38 1.29
N ALA A 8 9.10 14.59 0.19
CA ALA A 8 9.97 13.59 -0.43
C ALA A 8 11.03 13.06 0.54
N ALA A 9 11.55 13.91 1.44
CA ALA A 9 12.55 13.52 2.44
C ALA A 9 12.08 12.41 3.41
N LYS A 10 10.77 12.26 3.62
CA LYS A 10 10.17 11.25 4.51
C LYS A 10 9.18 10.35 3.78
N ALA A 11 9.17 10.42 2.46
CA ALA A 11 8.24 9.66 1.66
C ALA A 11 8.60 8.18 1.69
N VAL A 12 7.58 7.35 1.50
CA VAL A 12 7.72 5.91 1.40
C VAL A 12 6.87 5.40 0.24
N PHE A 13 7.36 4.38 -0.45
CA PHE A 13 6.57 3.65 -1.44
C PHE A 13 5.68 2.62 -0.77
N LEU A 14 4.42 2.57 -1.18
CA LEU A 14 3.45 1.54 -0.79
C LEU A 14 2.89 0.90 -2.06
N MET A 15 3.00 -0.42 -2.17
CA MET A 15 2.53 -1.18 -3.33
C MET A 15 2.20 -2.63 -2.99
N HIS A 16 1.54 -3.34 -3.91
CA HIS A 16 1.33 -4.79 -3.79
C HIS A 16 2.56 -5.58 -4.24
N ARG A 17 2.77 -6.79 -3.69
CA ARG A 17 3.93 -7.65 -4.03
C ARG A 17 4.03 -8.00 -5.52
N SER A 18 2.90 -8.12 -6.22
CA SER A 18 2.91 -8.43 -7.66
C SER A 18 3.37 -7.25 -8.51
N VAL A 19 3.09 -6.01 -8.06
CA VAL A 19 3.64 -4.81 -8.70
C VAL A 19 5.15 -4.75 -8.48
N LEU A 20 5.60 -5.08 -7.27
CA LEU A 20 7.04 -5.13 -6.98
C LEU A 20 7.75 -6.23 -7.79
N GLN A 21 7.10 -7.36 -8.05
CA GLN A 21 7.64 -8.41 -8.93
C GLN A 21 7.89 -7.90 -10.35
N GLU A 22 7.00 -7.07 -10.90
CA GLU A 22 7.26 -6.44 -12.20
C GLU A 22 8.38 -5.42 -12.15
N ILE A 23 8.47 -4.61 -11.08
CA ILE A 23 9.60 -3.69 -10.92
C ILE A 23 10.93 -4.45 -10.88
N ARG A 24 10.95 -5.63 -10.22
CA ARG A 24 12.10 -6.54 -10.21
C ARG A 24 12.41 -7.15 -11.58
N SER A 25 11.41 -7.30 -12.45
CA SER A 25 11.57 -7.92 -13.77
C SER A 25 12.16 -6.96 -14.80
N ILE A 26 12.21 -5.65 -14.51
CA ILE A 26 12.73 -4.63 -15.43
C ILE A 26 14.22 -4.85 -15.70
N LYS A 27 14.55 -4.96 -16.99
CA LYS A 27 15.91 -5.13 -17.51
C LYS A 27 16.31 -3.95 -18.37
N SER A 28 17.61 -3.67 -18.36
CA SER A 28 18.28 -2.85 -19.37
C SER A 28 18.32 -3.57 -20.74
N PRO A 29 18.55 -2.85 -21.85
CA PRO A 29 18.69 -3.46 -23.17
C PRO A 29 19.80 -4.53 -23.28
N SER A 30 20.79 -4.50 -22.38
CA SER A 30 21.85 -5.50 -22.26
C SER A 30 21.45 -6.74 -21.45
N GLY A 31 20.21 -6.81 -20.96
CA GLY A 31 19.65 -7.95 -20.22
C GLY A 31 19.90 -7.95 -18.71
N GLN A 32 20.58 -6.93 -18.17
CA GLN A 32 20.84 -6.80 -16.74
C GLN A 32 19.63 -6.18 -16.02
N TYR A 33 19.26 -6.70 -14.85
CA TYR A 33 18.19 -6.11 -14.03
C TYR A 33 18.61 -4.73 -13.49
N LEU A 34 17.67 -3.78 -13.50
CA LEU A 34 17.92 -2.42 -13.03
C LEU A 34 17.89 -2.29 -11.50
N TRP A 35 17.20 -3.20 -10.83
CA TRP A 35 16.97 -3.13 -9.40
C TRP A 35 17.06 -4.51 -8.74
N TYR A 36 17.70 -4.54 -7.57
CA TYR A 36 17.82 -5.73 -6.74
C TYR A 36 17.39 -5.38 -5.31
N PRO A 37 16.67 -6.29 -4.62
CA PRO A 37 16.32 -6.10 -3.22
C PRO A 37 17.56 -6.11 -2.33
N GLY A 38 17.45 -5.47 -1.16
CA GLY A 38 18.51 -5.50 -0.17
C GLY A 38 18.64 -6.91 0.42
N LEU A 39 19.86 -7.45 0.48
CA LEU A 39 20.12 -8.78 1.08
C LEU A 39 20.20 -8.73 2.62
N ASN A 40 20.17 -7.54 3.22
CA ASN A 40 20.32 -7.34 4.65
C ASN A 40 18.99 -7.64 5.37
N THR A 41 19.04 -8.61 6.28
CA THR A 41 17.90 -8.95 7.15
C THR A 41 17.48 -7.75 8.01
N GLY A 42 16.19 -7.40 7.96
CA GLY A 42 15.60 -6.36 8.79
C GLY A 42 15.61 -4.94 8.20
N SER A 43 16.29 -4.69 7.08
CA SER A 43 16.17 -3.42 6.36
C SER A 43 15.08 -3.50 5.28
N PRO A 44 14.18 -2.51 5.15
CA PRO A 44 13.21 -2.50 4.07
C PRO A 44 13.93 -2.37 2.72
N ASP A 45 13.39 -3.02 1.69
CA ASP A 45 13.85 -2.85 0.32
C ASP A 45 13.77 -1.37 -0.07
N THR A 46 14.82 -0.83 -0.70
CA THR A 46 14.84 0.57 -1.13
C THR A 46 14.80 0.68 -2.65
N LEU A 47 13.88 1.47 -3.18
CA LEU A 47 13.80 1.83 -4.59
C LEU A 47 14.22 3.30 -4.74
N MET A 48 15.27 3.57 -5.52
CA MET A 48 15.80 4.94 -5.72
C MET A 48 16.15 5.65 -4.39
N GLY A 49 16.60 4.90 -3.38
CA GLY A 49 16.93 5.44 -2.05
C GLY A 49 15.72 5.65 -1.11
N ILE A 50 14.50 5.40 -1.58
CA ILE A 50 13.26 5.50 -0.80
C ILE A 50 12.83 4.10 -0.36
N PRO A 51 12.43 3.88 0.91
CA PRO A 51 11.97 2.57 1.37
C PRO A 51 10.69 2.13 0.64
N VAL A 52 10.48 0.82 0.56
CA VAL A 52 9.30 0.19 -0.05
C VAL A 52 8.61 -0.69 0.99
N TYR A 53 7.33 -0.40 1.25
CA TYR A 53 6.43 -1.25 2.01
C TYR A 53 5.48 -1.99 1.08
N GLN A 54 5.31 -3.28 1.37
CA GLN A 54 4.41 -4.16 0.66
C GLN A 54 3.16 -4.40 1.50
N THR A 55 1.98 -4.34 0.90
CA THR A 55 0.72 -4.60 1.60
C THR A 55 -0.26 -5.32 0.67
N SER A 56 -1.00 -6.29 1.22
CA SER A 56 -2.02 -7.05 0.48
C SER A 56 -3.25 -6.22 0.12
N ASP A 57 -3.51 -5.15 0.88
CA ASP A 57 -4.67 -4.28 0.70
C ASP A 57 -4.53 -3.33 -0.50
N MET A 58 -3.30 -3.14 -0.99
CA MET A 58 -3.07 -2.48 -2.28
C MET A 58 -3.49 -3.42 -3.42
N PRO A 59 -4.10 -2.89 -4.50
CA PRO A 59 -4.61 -3.73 -5.59
C PRO A 59 -3.47 -4.49 -6.26
N ALA A 60 -3.68 -5.80 -6.47
CA ALA A 60 -2.76 -6.62 -7.22
C ALA A 60 -2.77 -6.21 -8.71
N LEU A 61 -1.63 -6.37 -9.38
CA LEU A 61 -1.47 -6.06 -10.81
C LEU A 61 -2.59 -6.65 -11.70
N SER A 62 -2.97 -7.91 -11.49
CA SER A 62 -4.08 -8.54 -12.23
C SER A 62 -5.40 -7.78 -12.07
N SER A 63 -5.69 -7.30 -10.86
CA SER A 63 -6.88 -6.51 -10.56
C SER A 63 -6.84 -5.11 -11.19
N ILE A 64 -5.64 -4.54 -11.37
CA ILE A 64 -5.43 -3.25 -12.03
C ILE A 64 -5.68 -3.38 -13.53
N LEU A 65 -5.14 -4.43 -14.16
CA LEU A 65 -5.27 -4.65 -15.61
C LEU A 65 -6.70 -5.02 -16.05
N GLN A 66 -7.48 -5.68 -15.18
CA GLN A 66 -8.85 -6.10 -15.46
C GLN A 66 -9.90 -5.00 -15.28
N SER A 67 -9.63 -3.96 -14.49
CA SER A 67 -10.61 -2.88 -14.28
C SER A 67 -10.52 -1.84 -15.39
N SER A 68 -11.44 -1.91 -16.36
CA SER A 68 -11.60 -0.91 -17.42
C SER A 68 -12.24 0.40 -16.94
N ASP A 69 -13.01 0.34 -15.85
CA ASP A 69 -13.95 1.43 -15.54
C ASP A 69 -13.42 2.45 -14.51
N ILE A 70 -12.58 2.00 -13.56
CA ILE A 70 -12.05 2.87 -12.49
C ILE A 70 -10.53 2.64 -12.37
N PRO A 71 -9.70 3.68 -12.55
CA PRO A 71 -8.25 3.54 -12.44
C PRO A 71 -7.85 3.24 -10.99
N LYS A 72 -7.19 2.09 -10.80
CA LYS A 72 -6.70 1.64 -9.50
C LYS A 72 -5.28 2.16 -9.23
N PRO A 73 -4.95 2.51 -7.98
CA PRO A 73 -3.61 2.96 -7.61
C PRO A 73 -2.64 1.78 -7.64
N ALA A 74 -1.63 1.81 -8.52
CA ALA A 74 -0.62 0.76 -8.59
C ALA A 74 0.48 0.96 -7.54
N ILE A 75 0.95 2.21 -7.41
CA ILE A 75 1.99 2.60 -6.47
C ILE A 75 1.57 3.91 -5.80
N VAL A 76 1.74 3.98 -4.49
CA VAL A 76 1.57 5.23 -3.73
C VAL A 76 2.94 5.65 -3.21
N LEU A 77 3.29 6.91 -3.43
CA LEU A 77 4.45 7.56 -2.82
C LEU A 77 3.93 8.65 -1.89
N ALA A 78 4.16 8.51 -0.59
CA ALA A 78 3.65 9.48 0.37
C ALA A 78 4.51 9.60 1.63
N ASP A 79 4.52 10.78 2.22
CA ASP A 79 4.79 10.91 3.66
C ASP A 79 3.48 10.61 4.41
N PHE A 80 3.29 9.34 4.77
CA PHE A 80 2.05 8.87 5.40
C PHE A 80 1.74 9.56 6.73
N LYS A 81 2.76 10.05 7.44
CA LYS A 81 2.56 10.76 8.72
C LYS A 81 1.80 12.07 8.53
N ASN A 82 2.05 12.75 7.41
CA ASN A 82 1.40 14.01 7.06
C ASN A 82 0.21 13.81 6.11
N ALA A 83 0.21 12.75 5.30
CA ALA A 83 -0.83 12.49 4.32
C ALA A 83 -2.10 11.90 4.96
N TYR A 84 -1.97 10.94 5.89
CA TYR A 84 -3.09 10.16 6.39
C TYR A 84 -3.10 10.09 7.92
N LYS A 85 -4.28 10.22 8.52
CA LYS A 85 -4.44 10.07 9.97
C LYS A 85 -5.44 9.00 10.28
N ILE A 86 -5.00 8.04 11.09
CA ILE A 86 -5.83 7.02 11.71
C ILE A 86 -6.24 7.56 13.08
N ILE A 87 -7.54 7.48 13.37
CA ILE A 87 -8.14 7.92 14.63
C ILE A 87 -8.79 6.73 15.30
N GLU A 88 -8.45 6.49 16.56
CA GLU A 88 -9.08 5.47 17.39
C GLU A 88 -9.93 6.15 18.46
N ASN A 89 -11.18 5.71 18.61
CA ASN A 89 -12.13 6.34 19.55
C ASN A 89 -12.20 5.61 20.90
N ARG A 90 -11.98 4.30 20.90
CA ARG A 90 -12.00 3.46 22.11
C ARG A 90 -11.14 2.23 21.91
N ASP A 91 -10.56 1.74 23.00
CA ASP A 91 -9.87 0.46 23.06
C ASP A 91 -10.78 -0.72 22.65
N ILE A 92 -10.14 -1.86 22.40
CA ILE A 92 -10.82 -3.10 22.05
C ILE A 92 -11.69 -3.56 23.22
N ARG A 93 -13.00 -3.70 22.99
CA ARG A 93 -13.94 -4.23 23.98
C ARG A 93 -14.29 -5.67 23.64
N ILE A 94 -14.12 -6.56 24.62
CA ILE A 94 -14.50 -7.97 24.53
C ILE A 94 -15.69 -8.21 25.46
N LEU A 95 -16.79 -8.72 24.92
CA LEU A 95 -17.93 -9.20 25.67
C LEU A 95 -17.99 -10.73 25.54
N ARG A 96 -18.06 -11.42 26.68
CA ARG A 96 -18.29 -12.86 26.74
C ARG A 96 -19.77 -13.08 27.04
N ASP A 97 -20.50 -13.65 26.09
CA ASP A 97 -21.93 -13.91 26.23
C ASP A 97 -22.20 -15.43 26.27
N PRO A 98 -22.50 -15.99 27.46
CA PRO A 98 -22.86 -17.39 27.63
C PRO A 98 -24.38 -17.65 27.52
N PHE A 99 -25.20 -16.64 27.22
CA PHE A 99 -26.65 -16.74 27.35
C PHE A 99 -27.38 -16.86 26.01
N THR A 100 -26.88 -16.19 24.97
CA THR A 100 -27.59 -16.11 23.67
C THR A 100 -27.61 -17.45 22.93
N ASP A 101 -26.47 -18.16 22.82
CA ASP A 101 -26.39 -19.44 22.12
C ASP A 101 -25.88 -20.56 23.04
N LYS A 102 -26.79 -21.18 23.78
CA LYS A 102 -26.47 -22.36 24.60
C LYS A 102 -26.15 -23.54 23.67
N PRO A 103 -25.11 -24.37 23.93
CA PRO A 103 -24.23 -24.45 25.10
C PRO A 103 -22.89 -23.67 24.99
N PHE A 104 -22.75 -22.77 24.02
CA PHE A 104 -21.48 -22.10 23.71
C PHE A 104 -21.36 -20.73 24.41
N VAL A 105 -20.12 -20.25 24.56
CA VAL A 105 -19.82 -18.88 25.01
C VAL A 105 -19.35 -18.08 23.80
N THR A 106 -20.17 -17.14 23.36
CA THR A 106 -19.85 -16.30 22.22
C THR A 106 -18.98 -15.12 22.67
N PHE A 107 -17.86 -14.91 21.96
CA PHE A 107 -16.97 -13.78 22.17
C PHE A 107 -17.30 -12.68 21.16
N TYR A 108 -17.91 -11.60 21.63
CA TYR A 108 -18.20 -10.43 20.81
C TYR A 108 -17.16 -9.34 21.06
N THR A 109 -16.31 -9.10 20.07
CA THR A 109 -15.24 -8.11 20.15
C THR A 109 -15.55 -6.92 19.24
N THR A 110 -15.45 -5.71 19.78
CA THR A 110 -15.66 -4.47 19.02
C THR A 110 -14.45 -3.54 19.13
N LYS A 111 -14.00 -3.00 18.01
CA LYS A 111 -13.07 -1.87 17.92
C LYS A 111 -13.65 -0.86 16.94
N ARG A 112 -13.61 0.42 17.28
CA ARG A 112 -14.03 1.51 16.39
C ARG A 112 -12.80 2.33 15.99
N VAL A 113 -12.46 2.25 14.72
CA VAL A 113 -11.38 3.01 14.09
C VAL A 113 -11.96 3.84 12.95
N GLY A 114 -11.35 4.99 12.73
CA GLY A 114 -11.60 5.83 11.56
C GLY A 114 -10.28 6.27 10.94
N GLY A 115 -10.34 6.79 9.74
CA GLY A 115 -9.15 7.31 9.08
C GLY A 115 -9.52 8.21 7.92
N GLY A 116 -8.62 9.12 7.59
CA GLY A 116 -8.82 10.04 6.49
C GLY A 116 -7.53 10.69 6.01
N VAL A 117 -7.57 11.18 4.77
CA VAL A 117 -6.50 11.98 4.18
C VAL A 117 -6.58 13.39 4.76
N ILE A 118 -5.50 13.87 5.36
CA ILE A 118 -5.40 15.24 5.89
C ILE A 118 -4.77 16.16 4.86
N ASN A 119 -3.71 15.71 4.19
CA ASN A 119 -2.98 16.51 3.22
C ASN A 119 -2.75 15.72 1.93
N SER A 120 -3.48 16.08 0.88
CA SER A 120 -3.36 15.48 -0.44
C SER A 120 -2.05 15.82 -1.14
N ASN A 121 -1.37 16.91 -0.76
CA ASN A 121 -0.08 17.29 -1.36
C ASN A 121 1.08 16.43 -0.85
N ALA A 122 0.92 15.78 0.31
CA ALA A 122 1.91 14.88 0.89
C ALA A 122 1.91 13.46 0.25
N MET A 123 1.09 13.25 -0.79
CA MET A 123 0.95 11.97 -1.47
C MET A 123 0.85 12.15 -2.99
N ARG A 124 1.48 11.22 -3.72
CA ARG A 124 1.33 11.04 -5.15
C ARG A 124 1.01 9.58 -5.45
N ILE A 125 0.10 9.38 -6.38
CA ILE A 125 -0.40 8.06 -6.78
C ILE A 125 -0.02 7.84 -8.23
N LEU A 126 0.61 6.70 -8.51
CA LEU A 126 0.81 6.20 -9.86
C LEU A 126 -0.34 5.26 -10.20
N GLN A 127 -1.06 5.59 -11.25
CA GLN A 127 -2.07 4.74 -11.86
C GLN A 127 -1.50 4.15 -13.15
N ILE A 128 -1.78 2.87 -13.39
CA ILE A 128 -1.43 2.20 -14.64
C ILE A 128 -2.70 2.14 -15.48
N ASN A 129 -2.70 2.84 -16.60
CA ASN A 129 -3.79 2.78 -17.55
C ASN A 129 -3.45 1.72 -18.60
N ASN A 130 -4.39 0.83 -18.87
CA ASN A 130 -4.25 -0.17 -19.92
C ASN A 130 -4.58 0.50 -21.26
N THR A 131 -3.61 1.24 -21.83
CA THR A 131 -3.73 1.70 -23.21
C THR A 131 -3.30 0.53 -24.09
N GLU A 132 -4.28 -0.15 -24.69
CA GLU A 132 -3.99 -1.05 -25.80
C GLU A 132 -3.16 -0.27 -26.82
N LYS A 133 -1.94 -0.75 -27.10
CA LYS A 133 -1.12 -0.23 -28.18
C LYS A 133 -1.92 -0.47 -29.47
N SER A 134 -2.54 0.57 -30.01
CA SER A 134 -3.00 0.58 -31.40
C SER A 134 -1.75 0.60 -32.27
N ASP A 135 -1.36 -0.57 -32.76
CA ASP A 135 -0.42 -0.70 -33.89
C ASP A 135 -1.04 -0.11 -35.17
#